data_AF-A0A9P1MKC7-F1
#
_entry.id   AF-A0A9P1MKC7-F1
#
_cell.length_a   1.000
_cell.length_b   1.000
_cell.length_c   1.000
_cell.angle_alpha   90.00
_cell.angle_beta   90.00
_cell.angle_gamma   90.00
#
_symmetry.space_group_name_H-M   'P 1'
#
loop_
_entity.id
_entity.type
_entity.pdbx_description
1 polymer ?
#
loop_
_entity_poly.entity_id
_entity_poly.type
_entity_poly.pdbx_seq_one_letter_code
_entity_poly.pdbx_strand_id
1 'polypeptide(L)'
;MSRSKRDVYEDPNDIVRMARLSVKEANMRAIRMQGMTTQQLVQRIKDLKYWSNEIDRELQDLKEENEDLVRSYRRLQLCVEISAKAAKCNDVSVATRRKKVQVGDQSNDRIDLELQKEKDLIDESLRTLKDVGHNVERQIEHNQDARRNLLRDLTLKQEAIVLDNKSASMGHDGRSAVDRTPDGDRLDYRDGLPLQRMSEYNEWIENTGQNLNFSARARVSSRKLAQKLANISREVAQQLRSEAIAIEALLKDSVRNWQEWRNSLHAQVVGKDKDIKAADGAIEEISISLRQKSGPLQVALSRQSQRCLRPGIELCNDKAQYALQQELNMLKTTFLSLENQLDRAKESRKKLEADRHRLQRKLEICEQNLSIDNEILRAIRSTFPHEIQLSGFVLSETKEHR
;
A
#
# COMPACT_ATOMS: atom_id res chain seq x y z
N MET A 1 -83.73 66.52 -49.11
CA MET A 1 -84.77 65.53 -48.73
C MET A 1 -84.07 64.30 -48.17
N SER A 2 -84.33 64.04 -46.89
CA SER A 2 -83.78 62.95 -46.07
C SER A 2 -84.18 61.58 -46.61
N ARG A 3 -83.20 60.70 -46.89
CA ARG A 3 -83.44 59.26 -47.03
C ARG A 3 -83.29 58.63 -45.66
N SER A 4 -84.44 58.31 -45.08
CA SER A 4 -84.63 57.57 -43.83
C SER A 4 -83.80 56.29 -43.81
N LYS A 5 -82.99 56.11 -42.76
CA LYS A 5 -82.45 54.80 -42.37
C LYS A 5 -83.67 53.92 -42.08
N ARG A 6 -83.88 52.87 -42.88
CA ARG A 6 -84.81 51.80 -42.52
C ARG A 6 -84.20 51.11 -41.31
N ASP A 7 -84.65 51.50 -40.11
CA ASP A 7 -84.49 50.67 -38.93
C ASP A 7 -85.18 49.34 -39.23
N VAL A 8 -84.38 48.29 -39.38
CA VAL A 8 -84.87 46.92 -39.44
C VAL A 8 -85.48 46.66 -38.07
N TYR A 9 -86.80 46.78 -37.97
CA TYR A 9 -87.54 46.47 -36.74
C TYR A 9 -87.51 44.95 -36.60
N GLU A 10 -86.51 44.43 -35.88
CA GLU A 10 -86.41 43.01 -35.56
C GLU A 10 -87.62 42.61 -34.71
N ASP A 11 -88.32 41.53 -35.11
CA ASP A 11 -89.47 41.01 -34.34
C ASP A 11 -88.99 40.69 -32.91
N PRO A 12 -89.62 41.26 -31.86
CA PRO A 12 -89.28 40.95 -30.47
C PRO A 12 -89.22 39.45 -30.16
N ASN A 13 -90.02 38.62 -30.84
CA ASN A 13 -89.96 37.17 -30.69
C ASN A 13 -88.70 36.55 -31.32
N ASP A 14 -88.23 37.10 -32.45
CA ASP A 14 -86.97 36.68 -33.08
C ASP A 14 -85.76 37.11 -32.25
N ILE A 15 -85.78 38.30 -31.64
CA ILE A 15 -84.74 38.75 -30.69
C ILE A 15 -84.64 37.77 -29.50
N VAL A 16 -85.78 37.42 -28.89
CA VAL A 16 -85.82 36.46 -27.76
C VAL A 16 -85.36 35.07 -28.19
N ARG A 17 -85.75 34.61 -29.39
CA ARG A 17 -85.30 33.33 -29.95
C ARG A 17 -83.79 33.33 -30.19
N MET A 18 -83.24 34.38 -30.78
CA MET A 18 -81.79 34.52 -31.03
C MET A 18 -81.03 34.58 -29.71
N ALA A 19 -81.51 35.33 -28.71
CA ALA A 19 -80.92 35.36 -27.38
C ALA A 19 -80.88 33.96 -26.73
N ARG A 20 -81.98 33.20 -26.80
CA ARG A 20 -82.03 31.82 -26.29
C ARG A 20 -81.08 30.88 -27.02
N LEU A 21 -80.93 31.03 -28.33
CA LEU A 21 -79.96 30.27 -29.12
C LEU A 21 -78.52 30.63 -28.75
N SER A 22 -78.19 31.91 -28.62
CA SER A 22 -76.88 32.38 -28.18
C SER A 22 -76.52 31.86 -26.79
N VAL A 23 -77.47 31.83 -25.85
CA VAL A 23 -77.28 31.23 -24.52
C VAL A 23 -76.98 29.73 -24.63
N LYS A 24 -77.76 28.99 -25.44
CA LYS A 24 -77.54 27.56 -25.64
C LYS A 24 -76.18 27.28 -26.27
N GLU A 25 -75.79 28.04 -27.28
CA GLU A 25 -74.47 27.93 -27.94
C GLU A 25 -73.33 28.30 -27.00
N ALA A 26 -73.46 29.37 -26.23
CA ALA A 26 -72.47 29.78 -25.23
C ALA A 26 -72.27 28.70 -24.16
N ASN A 27 -73.36 28.13 -23.63
CA ASN A 27 -73.30 27.04 -22.66
C ASN A 27 -72.65 25.78 -23.25
N MET A 28 -73.03 25.38 -24.46
CA MET A 28 -72.40 24.25 -25.15
C MET A 28 -70.93 24.49 -25.47
N ARG A 29 -70.54 25.75 -25.79
CA ARG A 29 -69.15 26.13 -26.00
C ARG A 29 -68.37 26.06 -24.69
N ALA A 30 -68.91 26.60 -23.60
CA ALA A 30 -68.28 26.60 -22.28
C ALA A 30 -68.04 25.17 -21.76
N ILE A 31 -69.05 24.29 -21.83
CA ILE A 31 -68.94 22.89 -21.41
C ILE A 31 -67.87 22.16 -22.25
N ARG A 32 -67.88 22.36 -23.58
CA ARG A 32 -66.88 21.73 -24.46
C ARG A 32 -65.46 22.21 -24.14
N MET A 33 -65.27 23.52 -24.00
CA MET A 33 -63.96 24.09 -23.67
C MET A 33 -63.46 23.60 -22.32
N GLN A 34 -64.32 23.59 -21.29
CA GLN A 34 -63.97 23.08 -19.97
C GLN A 34 -63.58 21.60 -20.04
N GLY A 35 -64.36 20.77 -20.74
CA GLY A 35 -64.04 19.36 -20.94
C GLY A 35 -62.69 19.15 -21.64
N MET A 36 -62.39 19.93 -22.68
CA MET A 36 -61.10 19.88 -23.36
C MET A 36 -59.93 20.27 -22.44
N THR A 37 -60.06 21.36 -21.67
CA THR A 37 -59.02 21.79 -20.73
C THR A 37 -58.81 20.78 -19.61
N THR A 38 -59.88 20.19 -19.06
CA THR A 38 -59.78 19.11 -18.07
C THR A 38 -59.03 17.90 -18.64
N GLN A 39 -59.28 17.52 -19.90
CA GLN A 39 -58.53 16.44 -20.56
C GLN A 39 -57.03 16.75 -20.69
N GLN A 40 -56.67 18.00 -21.02
CA GLN A 40 -55.27 18.43 -21.10
C GLN A 40 -54.58 18.38 -19.72
N LEU A 41 -55.26 18.78 -18.64
CA LEU A 41 -54.75 18.65 -17.28
C LEU A 41 -54.53 17.18 -16.88
N VAL A 42 -55.47 16.30 -17.22
CA VAL A 42 -55.32 14.85 -16.99
C VAL A 42 -54.13 14.28 -17.76
N GLN A 43 -53.91 14.72 -19.00
CA GLN A 43 -52.75 14.31 -19.78
C GLN A 43 -51.44 14.81 -19.14
N ARG A 44 -51.40 16.09 -18.75
CA ARG A 44 -50.27 16.69 -18.02
C ARG A 44 -49.88 15.91 -16.77
N ILE A 45 -50.87 15.48 -15.98
CA ILE A 45 -50.66 14.65 -14.78
C ILE A 45 -50.02 13.30 -15.15
N LYS A 46 -50.43 12.67 -16.26
CA LYS A 46 -49.82 11.43 -16.73
C LYS A 46 -48.36 11.63 -17.11
N ASP A 47 -48.05 12.72 -17.82
CA ASP A 47 -46.68 13.03 -18.24
C ASP A 47 -45.79 13.33 -17.02
N LEU A 48 -46.30 14.08 -16.04
CA LEU A 48 -45.60 14.33 -14.77
C LEU A 48 -45.31 13.02 -14.02
N LYS A 49 -46.30 12.14 -13.88
CA LYS A 49 -46.13 10.82 -13.24
C LYS A 49 -45.12 9.95 -13.98
N TYR A 50 -45.13 9.97 -15.31
CA TYR A 50 -44.14 9.27 -16.13
C TYR A 50 -42.73 9.74 -15.80
N TRP A 51 -42.47 11.06 -15.85
CA TRP A 51 -41.14 11.60 -15.54
C TRP A 51 -40.73 11.39 -14.08
N SER A 52 -41.66 11.48 -13.12
CA SER A 52 -41.37 11.15 -11.72
C SER A 52 -40.89 9.71 -11.58
N ASN A 53 -41.55 8.75 -12.26
CA ASN A 53 -41.13 7.35 -12.24
C ASN A 53 -39.75 7.14 -12.89
N GLU A 54 -39.44 7.84 -13.98
CA GLU A 54 -38.11 7.77 -14.61
C GLU A 54 -37.02 8.34 -13.68
N ILE A 55 -37.31 9.45 -12.97
CA ILE A 55 -36.40 10.00 -11.96
C ILE A 55 -36.21 9.03 -10.79
N ASP A 56 -37.29 8.42 -10.27
CA ASP A 56 -37.20 7.47 -9.17
C ASP A 56 -36.33 6.24 -9.54
N ARG A 57 -36.47 5.73 -10.76
CA ARG A 57 -35.60 4.66 -11.27
C ARG A 57 -34.14 5.10 -11.34
N GLU A 58 -33.87 6.26 -11.93
CA GLU A 58 -32.50 6.78 -12.04
C GLU A 58 -31.86 7.06 -10.66
N LEU A 59 -32.66 7.52 -9.68
CA LEU A 59 -32.21 7.70 -8.29
C LEU A 59 -31.77 6.38 -7.65
N GLN A 60 -32.50 5.29 -7.90
CA GLN A 60 -32.14 3.96 -7.40
C GLN A 60 -30.88 3.44 -8.08
N ASP A 61 -30.79 3.53 -9.40
CA ASP A 61 -29.60 3.19 -10.18
C ASP A 61 -28.35 3.96 -9.72
N LEU A 62 -28.48 5.26 -9.49
CA LEU A 62 -27.39 6.12 -9.02
C LEU A 62 -26.96 5.76 -7.60
N LYS A 63 -27.92 5.41 -6.75
CA LYS A 63 -27.66 4.97 -5.38
C LYS A 63 -26.82 3.69 -5.36
N GLU A 64 -27.24 2.65 -6.11
CA GLU A 64 -26.54 1.37 -6.17
C GLU A 64 -25.10 1.54 -6.67
N GLU A 65 -24.92 2.28 -7.77
CA GLU A 65 -23.60 2.55 -8.34
C GLU A 65 -22.71 3.36 -7.37
N ASN A 66 -23.27 4.35 -6.67
CA ASN A 66 -22.53 5.13 -5.69
C ASN A 66 -22.12 4.28 -4.48
N GLU A 67 -22.97 3.37 -4.02
CA GLU A 67 -22.63 2.44 -2.94
C GLU A 67 -21.49 1.49 -3.34
N ASP A 68 -21.48 0.99 -4.58
CA ASP A 68 -20.38 0.19 -5.14
C ASP A 68 -19.06 0.97 -5.23
N LEU A 69 -19.12 2.23 -5.66
CA LEU A 69 -17.94 3.09 -5.70
C LEU A 69 -17.40 3.37 -4.29
N VAL A 70 -18.28 3.63 -3.32
CA VAL A 70 -17.90 3.82 -1.91
C VAL A 70 -17.27 2.56 -1.31
N ARG A 71 -17.80 1.37 -1.61
CA ARG A 71 -17.18 0.09 -1.21
C ARG A 71 -15.77 -0.05 -1.79
N SER A 72 -15.62 0.26 -3.08
CA SER A 72 -14.33 0.26 -3.76
C SER A 72 -13.34 1.27 -3.17
N TYR A 73 -13.83 2.46 -2.79
CA TYR A 73 -13.03 3.51 -2.15
C TYR A 73 -12.49 3.06 -0.78
N ARG A 74 -13.33 2.47 0.07
CA ARG A 74 -12.89 1.92 1.37
C ARG A 74 -11.82 0.84 1.20
N ARG A 75 -11.98 -0.02 0.19
CA ARG A 75 -10.96 -1.04 -0.13
C ARG A 75 -9.63 -0.39 -0.53
N LEU A 76 -9.66 0.65 -1.37
CA LEU A 76 -8.46 1.40 -1.73
C LEU A 76 -7.77 2.05 -0.52
N GLN A 77 -8.54 2.62 0.40
CA GLN A 77 -7.99 3.18 1.65
C GLN A 77 -7.24 2.11 2.44
N LEU A 78 -7.80 0.90 2.53
CA LEU A 78 -7.12 -0.23 3.16
C LEU A 78 -5.84 -0.65 2.39
N CYS A 79 -5.85 -0.63 1.05
CA CYS A 79 -4.62 -0.84 0.26
C CYS A 79 -3.53 0.18 0.67
N VAL A 80 -3.87 1.47 0.74
CA VAL A 80 -2.94 2.54 1.14
C VAL A 80 -2.37 2.29 2.53
N GLU A 81 -3.20 1.93 3.50
CA GLU A 81 -2.77 1.62 4.87
C GLU A 81 -1.82 0.42 4.92
N ILE A 82 -2.11 -0.63 4.17
CA ILE A 82 -1.30 -1.85 4.15
C ILE A 82 0.03 -1.63 3.41
N SER A 83 0.01 -0.92 2.28
CA SER A 83 1.24 -0.48 1.60
C SER A 83 2.10 0.42 2.49
N ALA A 84 1.51 1.25 3.34
CA ALA A 84 2.26 2.04 4.34
C ALA A 84 2.89 1.15 5.44
N LYS A 85 2.28 0.01 5.79
CA LYS A 85 2.91 -0.99 6.67
C LYS A 85 4.08 -1.68 5.96
N ALA A 86 3.97 -1.96 4.66
CA ALA A 86 5.07 -2.48 3.86
C ALA A 86 6.27 -1.51 3.85
N ALA A 87 6.01 -0.19 3.72
CA ALA A 87 7.05 0.85 3.80
C ALA A 87 7.80 0.78 5.14
N LYS A 88 7.07 0.68 6.27
CA LYS A 88 7.68 0.55 7.60
C LYS A 88 8.53 -0.72 7.72
N CYS A 89 8.06 -1.84 7.18
CA CYS A 89 8.83 -3.09 7.16
C CYS A 89 10.15 -2.92 6.39
N ASN A 90 10.12 -2.25 5.22
CA ASN A 90 11.32 -1.92 4.46
C ASN A 90 12.28 -1.01 5.25
N ASP A 91 11.79 0.11 5.81
CA ASP A 91 12.61 1.05 6.59
C ASP A 91 13.33 0.37 7.77
N VAL A 92 12.61 -0.49 8.51
CA VAL A 92 13.18 -1.25 9.63
C VAL A 92 14.19 -2.28 9.13
N SER A 93 13.97 -2.88 7.96
CA SER A 93 14.93 -3.80 7.32
C SER A 93 16.23 -3.08 6.95
N VAL A 94 16.14 -1.90 6.30
CA VAL A 94 17.29 -1.07 5.96
C VAL A 94 18.04 -0.63 7.23
N ALA A 95 17.32 -0.14 8.25
CA ALA A 95 17.93 0.28 9.51
C ALA A 95 18.64 -0.88 10.24
N THR A 96 18.07 -2.09 10.18
CA THR A 96 18.68 -3.29 10.75
C THR A 96 19.96 -3.69 10.00
N ARG A 97 19.95 -3.62 8.67
CA ARG A 97 21.15 -3.89 7.86
C ARG A 97 22.30 -2.93 8.15
N ARG A 98 22.01 -1.65 8.41
CA ARG A 98 23.03 -0.65 8.80
C ARG A 98 23.78 -0.98 10.09
N LYS A 99 23.25 -1.90 10.93
CA LYS A 99 23.93 -2.37 12.15
C LYS A 99 24.96 -3.47 11.88
N LYS A 100 24.98 -4.04 10.68
CA LYS A 100 25.95 -5.09 10.30
C LYS A 100 27.35 -4.48 10.17
N VAL A 101 28.35 -5.28 10.51
CA VAL A 101 29.75 -4.91 10.26
C VAL A 101 30.02 -5.15 8.78
N GLN A 102 30.45 -4.09 8.07
CA GLN A 102 30.82 -4.21 6.66
C GLN A 102 32.08 -5.05 6.52
N VAL A 103 31.90 -6.24 5.96
CA VAL A 103 32.96 -7.08 5.41
C VAL A 103 32.81 -6.93 3.91
N GLY A 104 33.85 -6.48 3.19
CA GLY A 104 33.79 -6.07 1.78
C GLY A 104 33.26 -7.15 0.84
N ASP A 105 31.94 -7.29 0.78
CA ASP A 105 31.19 -8.32 0.07
C ASP A 105 30.15 -7.65 -0.82
N GLN A 106 30.30 -7.88 -2.12
CA GLN A 106 29.40 -7.40 -3.18
C GLN A 106 27.95 -7.88 -2.98
N SER A 107 27.74 -8.98 -2.24
CA SER A 107 26.40 -9.51 -1.97
C SER A 107 25.57 -8.60 -1.03
N ASN A 108 26.23 -7.90 -0.10
CA ASN A 108 25.55 -6.94 0.76
C ASN A 108 25.05 -5.73 -0.04
N ASP A 109 25.89 -5.23 -0.95
CA ASP A 109 25.54 -4.11 -1.81
C ASP A 109 24.30 -4.42 -2.65
N ARG A 110 24.14 -5.66 -3.13
CA ARG A 110 22.95 -6.07 -3.89
C ARG A 110 21.66 -6.01 -3.06
N ILE A 111 21.66 -6.50 -1.82
CA ILE A 111 20.45 -6.48 -0.98
C ILE A 111 20.08 -5.03 -0.61
N ASP A 112 21.06 -4.18 -0.34
CA ASP A 112 20.82 -2.77 -0.05
C ASP A 112 20.24 -2.04 -1.28
N LEU A 113 20.71 -2.37 -2.49
CA LEU A 113 20.14 -1.86 -3.74
C LEU A 113 18.69 -2.32 -3.96
N GLU A 114 18.39 -3.62 -3.81
CA GLU A 114 17.01 -4.11 -3.98
C GLU A 114 16.07 -3.56 -2.90
N LEU A 115 16.52 -3.42 -1.64
CA LEU A 115 15.72 -2.76 -0.60
C LEU A 115 15.42 -1.29 -0.93
N GLN A 116 16.39 -0.56 -1.52
CA GLN A 116 16.14 0.81 -1.97
C GLN A 116 15.14 0.85 -3.13
N LYS A 117 15.24 -0.08 -4.10
CA LYS A 117 14.24 -0.20 -5.17
C LYS A 117 12.85 -0.53 -4.63
N GLU A 118 12.74 -1.45 -3.67
CA GLU A 118 11.47 -1.76 -3.01
C GLU A 118 10.88 -0.52 -2.33
N LYS A 119 11.71 0.30 -1.69
CA LYS A 119 11.28 1.58 -1.11
C LYS A 119 10.73 2.53 -2.17
N ASP A 120 11.47 2.75 -3.25
CA ASP A 120 11.06 3.65 -4.33
C ASP A 120 9.72 3.17 -4.97
N LEU A 121 9.59 1.85 -5.17
CA LEU A 121 8.36 1.22 -5.67
C LEU A 121 7.18 1.39 -4.71
N ILE A 122 7.40 1.23 -3.40
CA ILE A 122 6.35 1.45 -2.38
C ILE A 122 5.90 2.92 -2.39
N ASP A 123 6.83 3.87 -2.48
CA ASP A 123 6.52 5.30 -2.49
C ASP A 123 5.78 5.72 -3.77
N GLU A 124 6.14 5.17 -4.92
CA GLU A 124 5.38 5.36 -6.18
C GLU A 124 3.99 4.72 -6.11
N SER A 125 3.88 3.52 -5.56
CA SER A 125 2.61 2.82 -5.35
C SER A 125 1.68 3.62 -4.46
N LEU A 126 2.18 4.13 -3.32
CA LEU A 126 1.41 4.94 -2.39
C LEU A 126 0.91 6.25 -3.03
N ARG A 127 1.74 6.91 -3.85
CA ARG A 127 1.32 8.09 -4.62
C ARG A 127 0.19 7.75 -5.59
N THR A 128 0.37 6.69 -6.38
CA THR A 128 -0.61 6.22 -7.36
C THR A 128 -1.96 5.90 -6.71
N LEU A 129 -1.95 5.15 -5.59
CA LEU A 129 -3.17 4.80 -4.87
C LEU A 129 -3.89 6.03 -4.31
N LYS A 130 -3.15 7.01 -3.75
CA LYS A 130 -3.72 8.27 -3.23
C LYS A 130 -4.32 9.14 -4.34
N ASP A 131 -3.62 9.27 -5.47
CA ASP A 131 -4.10 10.06 -6.61
C ASP A 131 -5.40 9.49 -7.19
N VAL A 132 -5.50 8.17 -7.28
CA VAL A 132 -6.75 7.49 -7.66
C VAL A 132 -7.82 7.72 -6.59
N GLY A 133 -7.46 7.71 -5.32
CA GLY A 133 -8.36 8.02 -4.20
C GLY A 133 -9.03 9.39 -4.34
N HIS A 134 -8.25 10.43 -4.64
CA HIS A 134 -8.78 11.79 -4.87
C HIS A 134 -9.71 11.87 -6.09
N ASN A 135 -9.49 11.04 -7.12
CA ASN A 135 -10.43 10.96 -8.24
C ASN A 135 -11.76 10.32 -7.81
N VAL A 136 -11.72 9.33 -6.91
CA VAL A 136 -12.92 8.66 -6.39
C VAL A 136 -13.72 9.58 -5.49
N GLU A 137 -13.06 10.33 -4.59
CA GLU A 137 -13.70 11.32 -3.73
C GLU A 137 -14.50 12.34 -4.56
N ARG A 138 -13.85 12.93 -5.57
CA ARG A 138 -14.51 13.86 -6.49
C ARG A 138 -15.69 13.22 -7.22
N GLN A 139 -15.56 11.97 -7.66
CA GLN A 139 -16.66 11.29 -8.34
C GLN A 139 -17.85 11.01 -7.41
N ILE A 140 -17.60 10.72 -6.12
CA ILE A 140 -18.66 10.58 -5.11
C ILE A 140 -19.40 11.91 -4.92
N GLU A 141 -18.69 13.04 -4.89
CA GLU A 141 -19.31 14.37 -4.85
C GLU A 141 -20.18 14.63 -6.09
N HIS A 142 -19.68 14.29 -7.30
CA HIS A 142 -20.47 14.41 -8.53
C HIS A 142 -21.75 13.55 -8.51
N ASN A 143 -21.68 12.35 -7.92
CA ASN A 143 -22.85 11.50 -7.73
C ASN A 143 -23.85 12.14 -6.74
N GLN A 144 -23.37 12.80 -5.68
CA GLN A 144 -24.23 13.55 -4.76
C GLN A 144 -24.92 14.73 -5.45
N ASP A 145 -24.22 15.45 -6.32
CA ASP A 145 -24.79 16.56 -7.11
C ASP A 145 -25.88 16.07 -8.05
N ALA A 146 -25.64 14.97 -8.77
CA ALA A 146 -26.63 14.34 -9.63
C ALA A 146 -27.89 13.94 -8.84
N ARG A 147 -27.69 13.33 -7.67
CA ARG A 147 -28.79 12.97 -6.76
C ARG A 147 -29.58 14.21 -6.31
N ARG A 148 -28.91 15.30 -5.93
CA ARG A 148 -29.58 16.54 -5.49
C ARG A 148 -30.43 17.14 -6.61
N ASN A 149 -29.92 17.16 -7.84
CA ASN A 149 -30.66 17.67 -9.00
C ASN A 149 -31.91 16.83 -9.30
N LEU A 150 -31.78 15.50 -9.29
CA LEU A 150 -32.89 14.58 -9.49
C LEU A 150 -33.96 14.70 -8.39
N LEU A 151 -33.55 14.76 -7.11
CA LEU A 151 -34.49 14.94 -6.00
C LEU A 151 -35.25 16.25 -6.09
N ARG A 152 -34.56 17.35 -6.44
CA ARG A 152 -35.20 18.65 -6.63
C ARG A 152 -36.24 18.59 -7.75
N ASP A 153 -35.89 18.00 -8.89
CA ASP A 153 -36.81 17.87 -10.02
C ASP A 153 -38.03 17.00 -9.65
N LEU A 154 -37.80 15.88 -8.94
CA LEU A 154 -38.86 15.02 -8.44
C LEU A 154 -39.82 15.77 -7.50
N THR A 155 -39.31 16.53 -6.53
CA THR A 155 -40.13 17.32 -5.60
C THR A 155 -41.01 18.32 -6.35
N LEU A 156 -40.43 19.06 -7.31
CA LEU A 156 -41.18 20.02 -8.14
C LEU A 156 -42.30 19.32 -8.95
N LYS A 157 -42.04 18.12 -9.50
CA LYS A 157 -43.07 17.35 -10.20
C LYS A 157 -44.16 16.84 -9.27
N GLN A 158 -43.82 16.40 -8.05
CA GLN A 158 -44.80 15.96 -7.06
C GLN A 158 -45.74 17.11 -6.65
N GLU A 159 -45.20 18.30 -6.41
CA GLU A 159 -46.00 19.50 -6.13
C GLU A 159 -46.91 19.86 -7.31
N ALA A 160 -46.38 19.83 -8.54
CA ALA A 160 -47.17 20.07 -9.75
C ALA A 160 -48.31 19.06 -9.92
N ILE A 161 -48.08 17.77 -9.66
CA ILE A 161 -49.12 16.73 -9.69
C ILE A 161 -50.25 17.05 -8.71
N VAL A 162 -49.94 17.50 -7.48
CA VAL A 162 -50.96 17.84 -6.48
C VAL A 162 -51.81 19.02 -6.96
N LEU A 163 -51.17 20.07 -7.48
CA LEU A 163 -51.85 21.26 -8.00
C LEU A 163 -52.72 20.95 -9.23
N ASP A 164 -52.20 20.16 -10.16
CA ASP A 164 -52.91 19.80 -11.39
C ASP A 164 -54.08 18.85 -11.10
N ASN A 165 -53.96 17.91 -10.16
CA ASN A 165 -55.08 17.07 -9.72
C ASN A 165 -56.20 17.92 -9.11
N LYS A 166 -55.85 18.88 -8.24
CA LYS A 166 -56.82 19.81 -7.65
C LYS A 166 -57.50 20.62 -8.75
N SER A 167 -56.75 21.10 -9.74
CA SER A 167 -57.28 21.88 -10.85
C SER A 167 -58.19 21.06 -11.76
N ALA A 168 -57.84 19.80 -12.02
CA ALA A 168 -58.67 18.88 -12.81
C ALA A 168 -59.97 18.48 -12.09
N SER A 169 -59.99 18.50 -10.76
CA SER A 169 -61.20 18.21 -9.96
C SER A 169 -62.11 19.43 -9.78
N MET A 170 -61.60 20.66 -10.00
CA MET A 170 -62.42 21.88 -9.98
C MET A 170 -63.46 21.84 -11.11
N GLY A 171 -64.74 21.99 -10.76
CA GLY A 171 -65.86 21.92 -11.70
C GLY A 171 -66.67 20.62 -11.66
N HIS A 172 -66.20 19.58 -10.94
CA HIS A 172 -67.03 18.39 -10.67
C HIS A 172 -68.03 18.64 -9.52
N ASP A 173 -67.63 19.42 -8.53
CA ASP A 173 -68.51 19.93 -7.47
C ASP A 173 -69.09 21.29 -7.87
N GLY A 174 -70.27 21.30 -8.50
CA GLY A 174 -71.03 22.52 -8.85
C GLY A 174 -71.50 23.37 -7.65
N ARG A 175 -70.90 23.19 -6.46
CA ARG A 175 -71.24 23.86 -5.20
C ARG A 175 -70.06 24.48 -4.47
N SER A 176 -68.83 24.40 -4.98
CA SER A 176 -67.75 25.23 -4.41
C SER A 176 -68.04 26.69 -4.71
N ALA A 177 -68.26 27.44 -3.65
CA ALA A 177 -68.74 28.82 -3.62
C ALA A 177 -68.05 29.67 -4.69
N VAL A 178 -68.84 30.13 -5.66
CA VAL A 178 -68.53 31.40 -6.31
C VAL A 178 -68.90 32.44 -5.28
N ASP A 179 -67.90 33.04 -4.61
CA ASP A 179 -68.11 34.29 -3.90
C ASP A 179 -68.54 35.32 -4.95
N ARG A 180 -69.87 35.49 -5.08
CA ARG A 180 -70.46 36.52 -5.93
C ARG A 180 -70.59 37.78 -5.08
N THR A 181 -69.98 38.87 -5.52
CA THR A 181 -70.31 40.19 -5.00
C THR A 181 -71.78 40.51 -5.34
N PRO A 182 -72.52 41.23 -4.48
CA PRO A 182 -73.92 41.58 -4.70
C PRO A 182 -74.22 42.31 -6.02
N ASP A 183 -73.23 43.00 -6.58
CA ASP A 183 -73.37 43.83 -7.80
C ASP A 183 -72.87 43.15 -9.08
N GLY A 184 -72.43 41.88 -9.03
CA GLY A 184 -72.06 41.11 -10.22
C GLY A 184 -70.81 41.56 -10.96
N ASP A 185 -70.11 42.60 -10.50
CA ASP A 185 -68.87 43.07 -11.10
C ASP A 185 -67.62 42.69 -10.29
N ARG A 186 -66.62 42.26 -11.09
CA ARG A 186 -65.22 41.96 -10.79
C ARG A 186 -64.99 40.86 -9.74
N LEU A 187 -64.85 39.64 -10.25
CA LEU A 187 -63.90 38.69 -9.67
C LEU A 187 -62.55 39.40 -9.56
N ASP A 188 -61.94 39.43 -8.38
CA ASP A 188 -60.52 39.75 -8.21
C ASP A 188 -59.70 38.67 -8.95
N TYR A 189 -59.70 38.74 -10.27
CA TYR A 189 -58.79 37.98 -11.10
C TYR A 189 -57.43 38.57 -10.80
N ARG A 190 -56.60 37.82 -10.06
CA ARG A 190 -55.15 38.05 -10.17
C ARG A 190 -54.85 37.93 -11.65
N ASP A 191 -54.43 39.04 -12.27
CA ASP A 191 -53.76 38.97 -13.57
C ASP A 191 -52.77 37.80 -13.45
N GLY A 192 -52.94 36.80 -14.32
CA GLY A 192 -52.09 35.62 -14.32
C GLY A 192 -50.63 36.05 -14.25
N LEU A 193 -49.78 35.23 -13.64
CA LEU A 193 -48.35 35.52 -13.59
C LEU A 193 -47.86 35.93 -15.01
N PRO A 194 -47.02 36.96 -15.14
CA PRO A 194 -46.56 37.40 -16.46
C PRO A 194 -46.04 36.21 -17.24
N LEU A 195 -46.47 36.04 -18.50
CA LEU A 195 -46.09 34.89 -19.36
C LEU A 195 -44.56 34.69 -19.41
N GLN A 196 -43.79 35.76 -19.22
CA GLN A 196 -42.33 35.75 -19.13
C GLN A 196 -41.76 34.96 -17.92
N ARG A 197 -42.58 34.57 -16.94
CA ARG A 197 -42.19 33.71 -15.81
C ARG A 197 -42.51 32.23 -16.03
N MET A 198 -43.15 31.86 -17.14
CA MET A 198 -43.50 30.48 -17.46
C MET A 198 -42.40 29.85 -18.34
N SER A 199 -41.99 28.63 -18.01
CA SER A 199 -41.10 27.85 -18.87
C SER A 199 -41.86 27.31 -20.09
N GLU A 200 -41.20 27.24 -21.23
CA GLU A 200 -41.76 26.60 -22.41
C GLU A 200 -41.84 25.08 -22.25
N TYR A 201 -42.76 24.42 -22.97
CA TYR A 201 -42.96 22.97 -22.85
C TYR A 201 -41.67 22.17 -23.16
N ASN A 202 -40.90 22.60 -24.16
CA ASN A 202 -39.65 21.97 -24.53
C ASN A 202 -38.58 22.13 -23.43
N GLU A 203 -38.50 23.30 -22.78
CA GLU A 203 -37.57 23.55 -21.67
C GLU A 203 -37.91 22.66 -20.46
N TRP A 204 -39.20 22.43 -20.19
CA TRP A 204 -39.65 21.54 -19.12
C TRP A 204 -39.23 20.08 -19.34
N ILE A 205 -39.37 19.56 -20.57
CA ILE A 205 -38.88 18.21 -20.92
C ILE A 205 -37.35 18.18 -20.83
N GLU A 206 -36.69 19.18 -21.43
CA GLU A 206 -35.24 19.22 -21.52
C GLU A 206 -34.59 19.26 -20.13
N ASN A 207 -35.13 20.01 -19.17
CA ASN A 207 -34.62 20.04 -17.80
C ASN A 207 -34.53 18.63 -17.18
N THR A 208 -35.59 17.83 -17.35
CA THR A 208 -35.62 16.45 -16.84
C THR A 208 -34.62 15.58 -17.58
N GLY A 209 -34.59 15.68 -18.91
CA GLY A 209 -33.64 14.96 -19.76
C GLY A 209 -32.19 15.28 -19.43
N GLN A 210 -31.86 16.54 -19.15
CA GLN A 210 -30.52 16.98 -18.75
C GLN A 210 -30.10 16.39 -17.40
N ASN A 211 -31.01 16.38 -16.40
CA ASN A 211 -30.75 15.79 -15.09
C ASN A 211 -30.51 14.28 -15.18
N LEU A 212 -31.35 13.55 -15.94
CA LEU A 212 -31.18 12.12 -16.19
C LEU A 212 -29.85 11.83 -16.91
N ASN A 213 -29.53 12.59 -17.97
CA ASN A 213 -28.27 12.45 -18.70
C ASN A 213 -27.03 12.79 -17.87
N PHE A 214 -27.14 13.72 -16.93
CA PHE A 214 -26.06 14.06 -16.00
C PHE A 214 -25.81 12.89 -15.04
N SER A 215 -26.86 12.33 -14.44
CA SER A 215 -26.78 11.14 -13.58
C SER A 215 -26.23 9.92 -14.31
N ALA A 216 -26.73 9.62 -15.52
CA ALA A 216 -26.26 8.50 -16.31
C ALA A 216 -24.76 8.61 -16.63
N ARG A 217 -24.27 9.81 -16.95
CA ARG A 217 -22.83 10.08 -17.16
C ARG A 217 -22.01 9.87 -15.89
N ALA A 218 -22.51 10.33 -14.74
CA ALA A 218 -21.87 10.12 -13.44
C ALA A 218 -21.76 8.63 -13.08
N ARG A 219 -22.81 7.83 -13.35
CA ARG A 219 -22.77 6.37 -13.17
C ARG A 219 -21.75 5.68 -14.07
N VAL A 220 -21.69 6.05 -15.35
CA VAL A 220 -20.68 5.51 -16.29
C VAL A 220 -19.26 5.83 -15.81
N SER A 221 -19.04 7.06 -15.34
CA SER A 221 -17.74 7.47 -14.77
C SER A 221 -17.37 6.65 -13.54
N SER A 222 -18.33 6.45 -12.63
CA SER A 222 -18.18 5.62 -11.42
C SER A 222 -17.75 4.19 -11.75
N ARG A 223 -18.42 3.51 -12.69
CA ARG A 223 -18.05 2.15 -13.15
C ARG A 223 -16.63 2.08 -13.70
N LYS A 224 -16.27 3.01 -14.57
CA LYS A 224 -14.93 3.08 -15.16
C LYS A 224 -13.86 3.27 -14.08
N LEU A 225 -14.14 4.12 -13.10
CA LEU A 225 -13.23 4.40 -12.01
C LEU A 225 -13.09 3.21 -11.05
N ALA A 226 -14.18 2.53 -10.72
CA ALA A 226 -14.16 1.30 -9.92
C ALA A 226 -13.34 0.19 -10.60
N GLN A 227 -13.49 0.00 -11.92
CA GLN A 227 -12.69 -0.95 -12.69
C GLN A 227 -11.20 -0.57 -12.70
N LYS A 228 -10.89 0.72 -12.90
CA LYS A 228 -9.51 1.22 -12.86
C LYS A 228 -8.87 0.98 -11.48
N LEU A 229 -9.60 1.28 -10.41
CA LEU A 229 -9.18 1.06 -9.03
C LEU A 229 -8.87 -0.41 -8.75
N ALA A 230 -9.74 -1.32 -9.20
CA ALA A 230 -9.52 -2.77 -9.04
C ALA A 230 -8.26 -3.24 -9.76
N ASN A 231 -7.97 -2.73 -10.96
CA ASN A 231 -6.76 -3.09 -11.70
C ASN A 231 -5.50 -2.53 -11.04
N ILE A 232 -5.48 -1.24 -10.70
CA ILE A 232 -4.34 -0.60 -10.03
C ILE A 232 -4.03 -1.27 -8.69
N SER A 233 -5.06 -1.57 -7.88
CA SER A 233 -4.86 -2.25 -6.60
C SER A 233 -4.24 -3.64 -6.77
N ARG A 234 -4.62 -4.37 -7.83
CA ARG A 234 -4.06 -5.69 -8.15
C ARG A 234 -2.62 -5.57 -8.62
N GLU A 235 -2.34 -4.66 -9.55
CA GLU A 235 -1.00 -4.43 -10.10
C GLU A 235 0.00 -4.03 -9.01
N VAL A 236 -0.37 -3.06 -8.16
CA VAL A 236 0.45 -2.63 -7.01
C VAL A 236 0.69 -3.81 -6.07
N ALA A 237 -0.35 -4.56 -5.70
CA ALA A 237 -0.21 -5.71 -4.80
C ALA A 237 0.76 -6.77 -5.35
N GLN A 238 0.63 -7.09 -6.64
CA GLN A 238 1.48 -8.06 -7.32
C GLN A 238 2.94 -7.58 -7.39
N GLN A 239 3.17 -6.32 -7.80
CA GLN A 239 4.52 -5.74 -7.91
C GLN A 239 5.23 -5.70 -6.56
N LEU A 240 4.56 -5.19 -5.52
CA LEU A 240 5.12 -5.12 -4.18
C LEU A 240 5.44 -6.51 -3.63
N ARG A 241 4.57 -7.51 -3.88
CA ARG A 241 4.85 -8.86 -3.41
C ARG A 241 5.98 -9.53 -4.20
N SER A 242 6.06 -9.31 -5.51
CA SER A 242 7.15 -9.87 -6.33
C SER A 242 8.52 -9.34 -5.90
N GLU A 243 8.61 -8.04 -5.62
CA GLU A 243 9.85 -7.42 -5.13
C GLU A 243 10.21 -7.96 -3.75
N ALA A 244 9.21 -8.11 -2.87
CA ALA A 244 9.45 -8.66 -1.54
C ALA A 244 9.98 -10.10 -1.57
N ILE A 245 9.46 -10.93 -2.47
CA ILE A 245 9.93 -12.32 -2.70
C ILE A 245 11.37 -12.32 -3.23
N ALA A 246 11.72 -11.41 -4.13
CA ALA A 246 13.08 -11.30 -4.66
C ALA A 246 14.09 -10.98 -3.55
N ILE A 247 13.76 -10.04 -2.67
CA ILE A 247 14.58 -9.69 -1.50
C ILE A 247 14.66 -10.86 -0.51
N GLU A 248 13.55 -11.55 -0.24
CA GLU A 248 13.53 -12.74 0.62
C GLU A 248 14.46 -13.85 0.10
N ALA A 249 14.52 -14.05 -1.22
CA ALA A 249 15.44 -14.99 -1.86
C ALA A 249 16.91 -14.56 -1.67
N LEU A 250 17.22 -13.28 -1.90
CA LEU A 250 18.58 -12.76 -1.68
C LEU A 250 19.03 -12.85 -0.21
N LEU A 251 18.12 -12.58 0.73
CA LEU A 251 18.39 -12.77 2.16
C LEU A 251 18.64 -14.24 2.50
N LYS A 252 17.89 -15.17 1.88
CA LYS A 252 18.13 -16.61 2.05
C LYS A 252 19.51 -17.01 1.56
N ASP A 253 19.93 -16.51 0.40
CA ASP A 253 21.27 -16.75 -0.14
C ASP A 253 22.37 -16.13 0.74
N SER A 254 22.16 -14.92 1.25
CA SER A 254 23.11 -14.27 2.16
C SER A 254 23.30 -15.07 3.44
N VAL A 255 22.21 -15.56 4.05
CA VAL A 255 22.28 -16.45 5.23
C VAL A 255 23.09 -17.72 4.93
N ARG A 256 22.88 -18.34 3.75
CA ARG A 256 23.66 -19.51 3.34
C ARG A 256 25.15 -19.18 3.23
N ASN A 257 25.49 -18.08 2.57
CA ASN A 257 26.88 -17.64 2.41
C ASN A 257 27.55 -17.37 3.78
N TRP A 258 26.85 -16.72 4.72
CA TRP A 258 27.35 -16.52 6.08
C TRP A 258 27.56 -17.84 6.82
N GLN A 259 26.65 -18.81 6.68
CA GLN A 259 26.80 -20.13 7.29
C GLN A 259 28.02 -20.89 6.74
N GLU A 260 28.22 -20.87 5.43
CA GLU A 260 29.39 -21.46 4.78
C GLU A 260 30.69 -20.80 5.25
N TRP A 261 30.72 -19.46 5.31
CA TRP A 261 31.89 -18.72 5.79
C TRP A 261 32.17 -18.98 7.28
N ARG A 262 31.14 -19.00 8.12
CA ARG A 262 31.25 -19.36 9.54
C ARG A 262 31.86 -20.74 9.72
N ASN A 263 31.36 -21.74 8.98
CA ASN A 263 31.86 -23.11 9.08
C ASN A 263 33.34 -23.20 8.65
N SER A 264 33.72 -22.47 7.59
CA SER A 264 35.12 -22.37 7.14
C SER A 264 36.02 -21.69 8.18
N LEU A 265 35.59 -20.56 8.74
CA LEU A 265 36.34 -19.84 9.79
C LEU A 265 36.50 -20.70 11.04
N HIS A 266 35.44 -21.39 11.46
CA HIS A 266 35.48 -22.30 12.60
C HIS A 266 36.49 -23.44 12.37
N ALA A 267 36.48 -24.06 11.18
CA ALA A 267 37.46 -25.09 10.82
C ALA A 267 38.90 -24.55 10.84
N GLN A 268 39.13 -23.31 10.38
CA GLN A 268 40.45 -22.66 10.44
C GLN A 268 40.90 -22.38 11.88
N VAL A 269 39.99 -21.92 12.77
CA VAL A 269 40.29 -21.72 14.20
C VAL A 269 40.69 -23.05 14.85
N VAL A 270 39.91 -24.11 14.63
CA VAL A 270 40.23 -25.46 15.15
C VAL A 270 41.56 -25.98 14.59
N GLY A 271 41.87 -25.68 13.33
CA GLY A 271 43.18 -25.98 12.73
C GLY A 271 44.32 -25.27 13.46
N LYS A 272 44.19 -23.96 13.71
CA LYS A 272 45.18 -23.20 14.48
C LYS A 272 45.34 -23.68 15.91
N ASP A 273 44.27 -24.14 16.55
CA ASP A 273 44.35 -24.74 17.88
C ASP A 273 45.15 -26.04 17.89
N LYS A 274 45.07 -26.84 16.82
CA LYS A 274 45.93 -28.04 16.66
C LYS A 274 47.38 -27.65 16.42
N ASP A 275 47.64 -26.65 15.58
CA ASP A 275 49.00 -26.16 15.32
C ASP A 275 49.66 -25.60 16.59
N ILE A 276 48.91 -24.83 17.40
CA ILE A 276 49.38 -24.30 18.70
C ILE A 276 49.73 -25.46 19.65
N LYS A 277 48.87 -26.47 19.78
CA LYS A 277 49.15 -27.65 20.61
C LYS A 277 50.39 -28.41 20.15
N ALA A 278 50.59 -28.55 18.84
CA ALA A 278 51.79 -29.17 18.29
C ALA A 278 53.06 -28.35 18.60
N ALA A 279 52.97 -27.02 18.48
CA ALA A 279 54.07 -26.12 18.84
C ALA A 279 54.41 -26.17 20.33
N ASP A 280 53.40 -26.22 21.21
CA ASP A 280 53.57 -26.39 22.66
C ASP A 280 54.25 -27.74 22.99
N GLY A 281 53.85 -28.82 22.32
CA GLY A 281 54.50 -30.13 22.45
C GLY A 281 55.98 -30.10 22.03
N ALA A 282 56.30 -29.45 20.90
CA ALA A 282 57.68 -29.31 20.43
C ALA A 282 58.54 -28.45 21.38
N ILE A 283 57.96 -27.36 21.94
CA ILE A 283 58.61 -26.52 22.95
C ILE A 283 58.95 -27.34 24.20
N GLU A 284 58.02 -28.16 24.68
CA GLU A 284 58.26 -29.01 25.85
C GLU A 284 59.31 -30.09 25.56
N GLU A 285 59.25 -30.76 24.41
CA GLU A 285 60.24 -31.77 24.00
C GLU A 285 61.66 -31.20 23.93
N ILE A 286 61.83 -30.03 23.29
CA ILE A 286 63.12 -29.33 23.22
C ILE A 286 63.59 -28.92 24.64
N SER A 287 62.68 -28.46 25.49
CA SER A 287 62.98 -28.05 26.87
C SER A 287 63.42 -29.23 27.74
N ILE A 288 62.81 -30.40 27.58
CA ILE A 288 63.21 -31.65 28.24
C ILE A 288 64.59 -32.09 27.72
N SER A 289 64.81 -32.05 26.40
CA SER A 289 66.09 -32.42 25.77
C SER A 289 67.25 -31.55 26.26
N LEU A 290 67.03 -30.23 26.39
CA LEU A 290 68.00 -29.30 26.99
C LEU A 290 68.32 -29.67 28.45
N ARG A 291 67.29 -29.95 29.27
CA ARG A 291 67.48 -30.40 30.66
C ARG A 291 68.29 -31.70 30.75
N GLN A 292 67.96 -32.69 29.92
CA GLN A 292 68.67 -33.97 29.89
C GLN A 292 70.14 -33.83 29.47
N LYS A 293 70.46 -32.91 28.53
CA LYS A 293 71.84 -32.68 28.07
C LYS A 293 72.67 -31.79 29.00
N SER A 294 72.05 -31.05 29.91
CA SER A 294 72.75 -30.24 30.92
C SER A 294 73.65 -31.08 31.83
N GLY A 295 73.20 -32.26 32.26
CA GLY A 295 73.98 -33.17 33.12
C GLY A 295 75.29 -33.64 32.48
N PRO A 296 75.24 -34.29 31.29
CA PRO A 296 76.44 -34.69 30.56
C PRO A 296 77.40 -33.53 30.27
N LEU A 297 76.87 -32.35 29.91
CA LEU A 297 77.70 -31.15 29.68
C LEU A 297 78.43 -30.72 30.96
N GLN A 298 77.74 -30.70 32.11
CA GLN A 298 78.35 -30.37 33.40
C GLN A 298 79.42 -31.38 33.82
N VAL A 299 79.19 -32.68 33.57
CA VAL A 299 80.19 -33.73 33.82
C VAL A 299 81.42 -33.52 32.94
N ALA A 300 81.24 -33.27 31.64
CA ALA A 300 82.35 -33.02 30.71
C ALA A 300 83.14 -31.76 31.10
N LEU A 301 82.46 -30.67 31.50
CA LEU A 301 83.10 -29.45 32.01
C LEU A 301 83.88 -29.71 33.31
N SER A 302 83.29 -30.46 34.25
CA SER A 302 83.94 -30.81 35.51
C SER A 302 85.17 -31.69 35.29
N ARG A 303 85.07 -32.70 34.41
CA ARG A 303 86.21 -33.53 33.98
C ARG A 303 87.31 -32.69 33.36
N GLN A 304 86.96 -31.72 32.52
CA GLN A 304 87.94 -30.83 31.89
C GLN A 304 88.65 -29.97 32.93
N SER A 305 87.90 -29.39 33.88
CA SER A 305 88.45 -28.62 34.99
C SER A 305 89.43 -29.44 35.83
N GLN A 306 89.08 -30.69 36.16
CA GLN A 306 89.97 -31.59 36.92
C GLN A 306 91.25 -31.91 36.13
N ARG A 307 91.13 -32.21 34.84
CA ARG A 307 92.30 -32.49 33.98
C ARG A 307 93.20 -31.27 33.79
N CYS A 308 92.71 -30.04 33.96
CA CYS A 308 93.53 -28.82 33.95
C CYS A 308 94.39 -28.64 35.21
N LEU A 309 94.18 -29.43 36.27
CA LEU A 309 94.96 -29.38 37.52
C LEU A 309 96.17 -30.33 37.53
N ARG A 310 96.40 -31.09 36.45
CA ARG A 310 97.52 -32.03 36.35
C ARG A 310 98.86 -31.27 36.39
N PRO A 311 99.82 -31.66 37.25
CA PRO A 311 101.08 -30.92 37.40
C PRO A 311 102.12 -31.27 36.32
N GLY A 312 102.91 -30.27 35.90
CA GLY A 312 104.09 -30.47 35.06
C GLY A 312 103.81 -31.19 33.74
N ILE A 313 104.60 -32.24 33.44
CA ILE A 313 104.50 -33.01 32.20
C ILE A 313 103.20 -33.83 32.08
N GLU A 314 102.53 -34.09 33.21
CA GLU A 314 101.24 -34.81 33.25
C GLU A 314 100.08 -33.96 32.70
N LEU A 315 100.27 -32.65 32.49
CA LEU A 315 99.36 -31.79 31.71
C LEU A 315 99.48 -32.09 30.20
N CYS A 316 99.41 -33.37 29.86
CA CYS A 316 99.56 -33.88 28.52
C CYS A 316 98.23 -33.79 27.75
N ASN A 317 98.34 -33.43 26.47
CA ASN A 317 97.25 -33.50 25.51
C ASN A 317 97.18 -34.90 24.90
N ASP A 318 96.76 -35.84 25.74
CA ASP A 318 96.65 -37.26 25.40
C ASP A 318 95.32 -37.60 24.69
N LYS A 319 95.14 -38.87 24.32
CA LYS A 319 93.92 -39.35 23.65
C LYS A 319 92.64 -39.06 24.45
N ALA A 320 92.71 -39.15 25.79
CA ALA A 320 91.59 -38.86 26.66
C ALA A 320 91.23 -37.37 26.67
N GLN A 321 92.24 -36.48 26.63
CA GLN A 321 92.04 -35.03 26.51
C GLN A 321 91.39 -34.66 25.17
N TYR A 322 91.83 -35.24 24.05
CA TYR A 322 91.19 -35.04 22.75
C TYR A 322 89.73 -35.51 22.73
N ALA A 323 89.45 -36.69 23.27
CA ALA A 323 88.08 -37.23 23.34
C ALA A 323 87.15 -36.33 24.18
N LEU A 324 87.63 -35.84 25.33
CA LEU A 324 86.86 -34.94 26.19
C LEU A 324 86.59 -33.58 25.51
N GLN A 325 87.58 -33.05 24.78
CA GLN A 325 87.42 -31.81 24.05
C GLN A 325 86.41 -31.95 22.89
N GLN A 326 86.41 -33.10 22.22
CA GLN A 326 85.42 -33.43 21.19
C GLN A 326 84.01 -33.56 21.78
N GLU A 327 83.86 -34.27 22.90
CA GLU A 327 82.60 -34.40 23.64
C GLU A 327 82.05 -33.01 24.04
N LEU A 328 82.89 -32.15 24.62
CA LEU A 328 82.53 -30.79 25.00
C LEU A 328 82.07 -29.95 23.80
N ASN A 329 82.81 -29.98 22.69
CA ASN A 329 82.46 -29.22 21.49
C ASN A 329 81.14 -29.70 20.90
N MET A 330 80.91 -31.00 20.84
CA MET A 330 79.65 -31.59 20.37
C MET A 330 78.46 -31.22 21.27
N LEU A 331 78.61 -31.33 22.60
CA LEU A 331 77.57 -30.99 23.55
C LEU A 331 77.23 -29.50 23.51
N LYS A 332 78.23 -28.61 23.48
CA LYS A 332 78.03 -27.15 23.36
C LYS A 332 77.30 -26.79 22.08
N THR A 333 77.71 -27.38 20.95
CA THR A 333 77.08 -27.13 19.64
C THR A 333 75.62 -27.61 19.63
N THR A 334 75.37 -28.81 20.16
CA THR A 334 74.00 -29.35 20.29
C THR A 334 73.14 -28.47 21.20
N PHE A 335 73.69 -27.99 22.31
CA PHE A 335 72.97 -27.12 23.26
C PHE A 335 72.56 -25.80 22.61
N LEU A 336 73.52 -25.10 21.98
CA LEU A 336 73.25 -23.86 21.24
C LEU A 336 72.23 -24.06 20.10
N SER A 337 72.29 -25.20 19.40
CA SER A 337 71.32 -25.54 18.37
C SER A 337 69.91 -25.71 18.94
N LEU A 338 69.77 -26.44 20.05
CA LEU A 338 68.48 -26.64 20.72
C LEU A 338 67.91 -25.34 21.32
N GLU A 339 68.76 -24.47 21.90
CA GLU A 339 68.34 -23.15 22.37
C GLU A 339 67.80 -22.29 21.23
N ASN A 340 68.51 -22.23 20.10
CA ASN A 340 68.05 -21.52 18.91
C ASN A 340 66.72 -22.09 18.36
N GLN A 341 66.53 -23.41 18.38
CA GLN A 341 65.27 -24.03 17.95
C GLN A 341 64.13 -23.74 18.94
N LEU A 342 64.42 -23.70 20.24
CA LEU A 342 63.45 -23.32 21.26
C LEU A 342 62.92 -21.90 21.04
N ASP A 343 63.81 -20.95 20.78
CA ASP A 343 63.43 -19.55 20.53
C ASP A 343 62.60 -19.41 19.24
N ARG A 344 62.99 -20.12 18.17
CA ARG A 344 62.21 -20.18 16.92
C ARG A 344 60.83 -20.80 17.12
N ALA A 345 60.73 -21.88 17.92
CA ALA A 345 59.47 -22.54 18.22
C ALA A 345 58.54 -21.62 19.04
N LYS A 346 59.07 -20.91 20.04
CA LYS A 346 58.33 -19.91 20.83
C LYS A 346 57.80 -18.77 19.96
N GLU A 347 58.63 -18.22 19.07
CA GLU A 347 58.20 -17.16 18.15
C GLU A 347 57.14 -17.65 17.16
N SER A 348 57.30 -18.87 16.63
CA SER A 348 56.30 -19.51 15.77
C SER A 348 54.95 -19.69 16.51
N ARG A 349 54.98 -20.19 17.74
CA ARG A 349 53.79 -20.33 18.61
C ARG A 349 53.09 -18.98 18.83
N LYS A 350 53.85 -17.91 19.11
CA LYS A 350 53.30 -16.56 19.27
C LYS A 350 52.60 -16.05 18.00
N LYS A 351 53.17 -16.33 16.82
CA LYS A 351 52.55 -16.00 15.52
C LYS A 351 51.26 -16.77 15.30
N LEU A 352 51.25 -18.08 15.61
CA LEU A 352 50.03 -18.91 15.52
C LEU A 352 48.92 -18.40 16.43
N GLU A 353 49.26 -17.97 17.64
CA GLU A 353 48.33 -17.39 18.60
C GLU A 353 47.72 -16.07 18.08
N ALA A 354 48.54 -15.17 17.52
CA ALA A 354 48.07 -13.95 16.89
C ALA A 354 47.13 -14.23 15.68
N ASP A 355 47.48 -15.22 14.84
CA ASP A 355 46.64 -15.64 13.72
C ASP A 355 45.31 -16.23 14.19
N ARG A 356 45.33 -17.06 15.23
CA ARG A 356 44.13 -17.63 15.85
C ARG A 356 43.22 -16.52 16.37
N HIS A 357 43.75 -15.52 17.09
CA HIS A 357 42.97 -14.38 17.54
C HIS A 357 42.36 -13.58 16.39
N ARG A 358 43.09 -13.39 15.29
CA ARG A 358 42.57 -12.70 14.10
C ARG A 358 41.41 -13.47 13.46
N LEU A 359 41.53 -14.80 13.35
CA LEU A 359 40.44 -15.65 12.83
C LEU A 359 39.23 -15.66 13.76
N GLN A 360 39.46 -15.70 15.08
CA GLN A 360 38.41 -15.64 16.08
C GLN A 360 37.58 -14.35 15.97
N ARG A 361 38.22 -13.19 15.84
CA ARG A 361 37.51 -11.92 15.61
C ARG A 361 36.67 -11.93 14.33
N LYS A 362 37.19 -12.54 13.25
CA LYS A 362 36.41 -12.68 12.00
C LYS A 362 35.20 -13.59 12.20
N LEU A 363 35.35 -14.67 12.98
CA LEU A 363 34.26 -15.58 13.31
C LEU A 363 33.16 -14.86 14.12
N GLU A 364 33.54 -14.08 15.13
CA GLU A 364 32.60 -13.27 15.92
C GLU A 364 31.80 -12.29 15.06
N ILE A 365 32.47 -11.58 14.13
CA ILE A 365 31.81 -10.69 13.16
C ILE A 365 30.85 -11.48 12.26
N CYS A 366 31.29 -12.65 11.78
CA CYS A 366 30.46 -13.52 10.96
C CYS A 366 29.20 -13.99 11.71
N GLU A 367 29.34 -14.39 12.97
CA GLU A 367 28.23 -14.85 13.82
C GLU A 367 27.24 -13.72 14.10
N GLN A 368 27.74 -12.52 14.40
CA GLN A 368 26.90 -11.34 14.59
C GLN A 368 26.09 -11.01 13.31
N ASN A 369 26.76 -10.94 12.15
CA ASN A 369 26.09 -10.64 10.89
C ASN A 369 25.09 -11.74 10.49
N LEU A 370 25.42 -13.01 10.75
CA LEU A 370 24.52 -14.14 10.53
C LEU A 370 23.27 -14.06 11.40
N SER A 371 23.40 -13.73 12.69
CA SER A 371 22.24 -13.53 13.59
C SER A 371 21.35 -12.39 13.09
N ILE A 372 21.94 -11.26 12.67
CA ILE A 372 21.18 -10.15 12.09
C ILE A 372 20.37 -10.61 10.87
N ASP A 373 20.99 -11.30 9.90
CA ASP A 373 20.30 -11.72 8.68
C ASP A 373 19.28 -12.84 8.93
N ASN A 374 19.61 -13.82 9.77
CA ASN A 374 18.81 -15.03 9.95
C ASN A 374 17.71 -14.89 11.00
N GLU A 375 17.94 -14.14 12.07
CA GLU A 375 16.99 -14.03 13.18
C GLU A 375 16.20 -12.73 13.09
N ILE A 376 16.89 -11.59 12.94
CA ILE A 376 16.25 -10.26 13.02
C ILE A 376 15.59 -9.90 11.68
N LEU A 377 16.34 -9.89 10.58
CA LEU A 377 15.80 -9.49 9.27
C LEU A 377 14.70 -10.43 8.78
N ARG A 378 14.86 -11.74 8.94
CA ARG A 378 13.79 -12.69 8.58
C ARG A 378 12.50 -12.44 9.38
N ALA A 379 12.61 -12.18 10.68
CA ALA A 379 11.43 -11.89 11.51
C ALA A 379 10.75 -10.57 11.13
N ILE A 380 11.51 -9.54 10.76
CA ILE A 380 10.94 -8.29 10.23
C ILE A 380 10.23 -8.58 8.91
N ARG A 381 10.91 -9.25 7.97
CA ARG A 381 10.39 -9.53 6.63
C ARG A 381 9.19 -10.46 6.62
N SER A 382 9.05 -11.36 7.60
CA SER A 382 7.85 -12.19 7.73
C SER A 382 6.59 -11.39 8.08
N THR A 383 6.73 -10.13 8.51
CA THR A 383 5.60 -9.20 8.70
C THR A 383 5.23 -8.42 7.44
N PHE A 384 5.98 -8.58 6.35
CA PHE A 384 5.65 -7.94 5.09
C PHE A 384 4.28 -8.43 4.58
N PRO A 385 3.35 -7.53 4.20
CA PRO A 385 1.99 -7.94 3.85
C PRO A 385 1.91 -8.91 2.67
N HIS A 386 0.95 -9.82 2.72
CA HIS A 386 0.65 -10.71 1.60
C HIS A 386 -0.08 -9.96 0.47
N GLU A 387 -0.03 -10.50 -0.75
CA GLU A 387 -0.67 -9.91 -1.94
C GLU A 387 -2.18 -9.64 -1.74
N ILE A 388 -2.89 -10.56 -1.09
CA ILE A 388 -4.31 -10.40 -0.78
C ILE A 388 -4.57 -9.22 0.19
N GLN A 389 -3.67 -8.99 1.14
CA GLN A 389 -3.75 -7.85 2.05
C GLN A 389 -3.44 -6.56 1.28
N LEU A 390 -2.39 -6.55 0.45
CA LEU A 390 -2.00 -5.38 -0.36
C LEU A 390 -3.08 -4.94 -1.35
N SER A 391 -3.93 -5.88 -1.81
CA SER A 391 -5.10 -5.58 -2.66
C SER A 391 -6.34 -5.13 -1.88
N GLY A 392 -6.21 -4.89 -0.57
CA GLY A 392 -7.25 -4.31 0.29
C GLY A 392 -8.26 -5.33 0.80
N PHE A 393 -7.93 -6.63 0.77
CA PHE A 393 -8.75 -7.65 1.41
C PHE A 393 -8.18 -8.00 2.78
N VAL A 394 -9.06 -7.98 3.79
CA VAL A 394 -8.69 -8.50 5.09
C VAL A 394 -8.68 -10.02 4.97
N LEU A 395 -7.54 -10.64 5.26
CA LEU A 395 -7.54 -12.05 5.65
C LEU A 395 -8.37 -12.08 6.93
N SER A 396 -9.62 -12.57 6.86
CA SER A 396 -10.31 -12.99 8.07
C SER A 396 -9.30 -13.86 8.80
N GLU A 397 -9.00 -13.55 10.06
CA GLU A 397 -8.26 -14.47 10.91
C GLU A 397 -8.97 -15.82 10.77
N THR A 398 -8.41 -16.73 9.99
CA THR A 398 -8.73 -18.14 10.09
C THR A 398 -8.12 -18.54 11.42
N LYS A 399 -8.82 -18.19 12.50
CA LYS A 399 -8.66 -18.80 13.80
C LYS A 399 -8.89 -20.28 13.59
N GLU A 400 -7.78 -21.01 13.69
CA GLU A 400 -7.67 -22.29 14.36
C GLU A 400 -8.97 -23.10 14.38
N HIS A 401 -9.32 -23.76 13.28
CA HIS A 401 -10.10 -25.00 13.32
C HIS A 401 -9.52 -25.97 12.29
N ARG A 402 -8.42 -26.62 12.66
CA ARG A 402 -8.23 -28.08 12.61
C ARG A 402 -6.88 -28.50 13.16
#